data_AF-A0A6M4NND4-F1
#
_entry.id   AF-A0A6M4NND4-F1
#
_cell.length_a   1.000
_cell.length_b   1.000
_cell.length_c   1.000
_cell.angle_alpha   90.00
_cell.angle_beta   90.00
_cell.angle_gamma   90.00
#
_symmetry.space_group_name_H-M   'P 1'
#
loop_
_entity.id
_entity.type
_entity.pdbx_description
1 polymer ?
#
loop_
_entity_poly.entity_id
_entity_poly.type
_entity_poly.pdbx_seq_one_letter_code
_entity_poly.pdbx_strand_id
1 'polypeptide(L)'
;METQYYTVVEKQDFFEIIENKYGELAIFIDARDGTPVNPVLEFDGKKNALLKRDGRLAVRLDNIDDETKGPLAEAEFVMIVELQGKMVERVYAVPVDNVEEIVFKGRQTRADELILAKSKEDVIKSFGAIHSWTGGSSEAK
;
A
#
# COMPACT_ATOMS: atom_id res chain seq x y z
N MET A 1 1.84 -14.72 -25.77
CA MET A 1 1.71 -15.00 -24.33
C MET A 1 1.43 -13.67 -23.67
N GLU A 2 0.21 -13.44 -23.18
CA GLU A 2 -0.04 -12.26 -22.35
C GLU A 2 0.84 -12.39 -21.11
N THR A 3 1.71 -11.40 -20.87
CA THR A 3 2.42 -11.30 -19.61
C THR A 3 1.36 -11.07 -18.55
N GLN A 4 1.02 -12.11 -17.80
CA GLN A 4 0.12 -11.99 -16.67
C GLN A 4 0.87 -11.18 -15.60
N TYR A 5 0.63 -9.88 -15.58
CA TYR A 5 1.15 -9.01 -14.53
C TYR A 5 0.42 -9.40 -13.25
N TYR A 6 1.13 -10.01 -12.31
CA TYR A 6 0.59 -10.25 -10.99
C TYR A 6 0.37 -8.90 -10.31
N THR A 7 -0.78 -8.72 -9.66
CA THR A 7 -0.98 -7.61 -8.74
C THR A 7 0.05 -7.73 -7.61
N VAL A 8 0.80 -6.66 -7.39
CA VAL A 8 1.70 -6.51 -6.27
C VAL A 8 0.90 -5.92 -5.11
N VAL A 9 1.03 -6.52 -3.93
CA VAL A 9 0.40 -6.01 -2.72
C VAL A 9 1.51 -5.46 -1.83
N GLU A 10 1.50 -4.15 -1.65
CA GLU A 10 2.46 -3.41 -0.84
C GLU A 10 1.80 -2.97 0.46
N LYS A 11 2.53 -3.06 1.56
CA LYS A 11 2.06 -2.58 2.86
C LYS A 11 2.39 -1.10 2.99
N GLN A 12 1.42 -0.29 3.40
CA GLN A 12 1.69 1.08 3.87
C GLN A 12 2.06 1.02 5.35
N ASP A 13 3.26 1.47 5.70
CA ASP A 13 3.73 1.42 7.10
C ASP A 13 3.15 2.53 7.95
N PHE A 14 3.02 3.73 7.39
CA PHE A 14 2.41 4.88 8.03
C PHE A 14 1.34 5.47 7.12
N PHE A 15 0.13 5.62 7.64
CA PHE A 15 -0.95 6.34 7.00
C PHE A 15 -1.74 7.10 8.06
N GLU A 16 -2.46 8.13 7.63
CA GLU A 16 -3.32 8.93 8.49
C GLU A 16 -4.70 9.01 7.86
N ILE A 17 -5.75 8.78 8.65
CA ILE A 17 -7.14 8.99 8.24
C ILE A 17 -7.64 10.23 8.98
N ILE A 18 -8.12 11.22 8.24
CA ILE A 18 -8.75 12.41 8.80
C ILE A 18 -10.22 12.48 8.39
N GLU A 19 -11.03 13.03 9.27
CA GLU A 19 -12.43 13.34 9.04
C GLU A 19 -12.62 14.86 9.11
N ASN A 20 -13.36 15.43 8.16
CA ASN A 20 -13.74 16.84 8.21
C ASN A 20 -15.10 17.05 8.89
N LYS A 21 -15.49 18.31 9.12
CA LYS A 21 -16.75 18.67 9.77
C LYS A 21 -18.03 18.23 9.03
N TYR A 22 -17.91 17.70 7.81
CA TYR A 22 -18.99 17.21 6.97
C TYR A 22 -19.07 15.67 6.95
N GLY A 23 -18.19 14.98 7.67
CA GLY A 23 -18.10 13.51 7.67
C GLY A 23 -17.34 12.93 6.47
N GLU A 24 -16.68 13.78 5.66
CA GLU A 24 -15.85 13.30 4.54
C GLU A 24 -14.47 12.86 5.06
N LEU A 25 -13.98 11.74 4.54
CA LEU A 25 -12.71 11.16 4.95
C LEU A 25 -11.61 11.41 3.91
N ALA A 26 -10.38 11.64 4.39
CA ALA A 26 -9.17 11.57 3.57
C ALA A 26 -8.13 10.63 4.20
N ILE A 27 -7.44 9.86 3.36
CA ILE A 27 -6.38 8.93 3.75
C ILE A 27 -5.07 9.38 3.11
N PHE A 28 -4.08 9.70 3.93
CA PHE A 28 -2.73 10.03 3.48
C PHE A 28 -1.88 8.77 3.39
N ILE A 29 -1.26 8.56 2.24
CA ILE A 29 -0.33 7.44 1.96
C ILE A 29 0.91 7.95 1.24
N ASP A 30 1.95 7.13 1.18
CA ASP A 30 3.12 7.44 0.34
C ASP A 30 2.74 7.39 -1.15
N ALA A 31 3.30 8.32 -1.93
CA ALA A 31 3.11 8.35 -3.37
C ALA A 31 3.69 7.09 -4.03
N ARG A 32 2.98 6.61 -5.05
CA ARG A 32 3.38 5.43 -5.84
C ARG A 32 3.55 5.79 -7.30
N ASP A 33 4.42 5.02 -7.96
CA ASP A 33 4.65 5.15 -9.39
C ASP A 33 3.38 4.83 -10.20
N GLY A 34 3.30 5.46 -11.37
CA GLY A 34 2.14 5.32 -12.26
C GLY A 34 0.91 6.08 -11.77
N THR A 35 -0.17 5.97 -12.53
CA THR A 35 -1.46 6.64 -12.27
C THR A 35 -2.46 5.63 -11.74
N PRO A 36 -3.27 5.96 -10.72
CA PRO A 36 -4.37 5.10 -10.29
C PRO A 36 -5.35 4.87 -11.45
N VAL A 37 -5.89 3.65 -11.56
CA VAL A 37 -6.83 3.27 -12.63
C VAL A 37 -7.99 2.50 -12.01
N ASN A 38 -9.16 3.13 -11.97
CA ASN A 38 -10.37 2.61 -11.34
C ASN A 38 -10.12 2.12 -9.90
N PRO A 39 -9.58 2.97 -9.01
CA PRO A 39 -9.25 2.56 -7.66
C PRO A 39 -10.49 2.18 -6.85
N VAL A 40 -10.35 1.22 -5.94
CA VAL A 40 -11.38 0.82 -4.97
C VAL A 40 -10.72 0.56 -3.62
N LEU A 41 -11.31 1.03 -2.53
CA LEU A 41 -10.88 0.71 -1.17
C LEU A 41 -11.78 -0.39 -0.59
N GLU A 42 -11.27 -1.61 -0.49
CA GLU A 42 -11.97 -2.65 0.26
C GLU A 42 -11.71 -2.47 1.75
N PHE A 43 -12.77 -2.44 2.57
CA PHE A 43 -12.66 -2.36 4.02
C PHE A 43 -13.35 -3.56 4.69
N ASP A 44 -12.67 -4.21 5.64
CA ASP A 44 -13.18 -5.42 6.30
C ASP A 44 -14.16 -5.16 7.46
N GLY A 45 -14.51 -3.88 7.69
CA GLY A 45 -15.31 -3.45 8.85
C GLY A 45 -14.59 -3.60 10.19
N LYS A 46 -13.33 -4.04 10.19
CA LYS A 46 -12.53 -4.34 11.38
C LYS A 46 -11.29 -3.44 11.35
N LYS A 47 -10.12 -3.97 11.02
CA LYS A 47 -8.84 -3.26 11.20
C LYS A 47 -8.03 -3.16 9.92
N ASN A 48 -8.55 -3.67 8.80
CA ASN A 48 -7.77 -3.76 7.58
C ASN A 48 -8.55 -3.17 6.41
N ALA A 49 -7.84 -2.45 5.56
CA ALA A 49 -8.32 -2.04 4.26
C ALA A 49 -7.30 -2.38 3.16
N LEU A 50 -7.78 -2.54 1.94
CA LEU A 50 -6.96 -2.78 0.75
C LEU A 50 -7.38 -1.78 -0.34
N LEU A 51 -6.51 -0.80 -0.58
CA LEU A 51 -6.65 0.10 -1.71
C LEU A 51 -6.17 -0.63 -2.96
N LYS A 52 -7.09 -1.15 -3.77
CA LYS A 52 -6.81 -1.61 -5.13
C LYS A 52 -6.61 -0.38 -6.00
N ARG A 53 -5.38 0.11 -6.10
CA ARG A 53 -5.06 1.37 -6.76
C ARG A 53 -5.19 1.27 -8.28
N ASP A 54 -4.75 0.16 -8.84
CA ASP A 54 -4.88 -0.18 -10.26
C ASP A 54 -4.77 -1.71 -10.44
N GLY A 55 -4.77 -2.19 -11.70
CA GLY A 55 -4.69 -3.63 -11.99
C GLY A 55 -3.37 -4.31 -11.60
N ARG A 56 -2.33 -3.55 -11.25
CA ARG A 56 -0.98 -4.03 -10.94
C ARG A 56 -0.56 -3.74 -9.50
N LEU A 57 -1.13 -2.75 -8.84
CA LEU A 57 -0.75 -2.36 -7.49
C LEU A 57 -1.96 -2.26 -6.55
N ALA A 58 -1.85 -2.90 -5.41
CA ALA A 58 -2.74 -2.71 -4.27
C ALA A 58 -1.93 -2.33 -3.02
N VAL A 59 -2.49 -1.43 -2.21
CA VAL A 59 -1.87 -0.91 -0.99
C VAL A 59 -2.68 -1.39 0.22
N ARG A 60 -2.03 -2.12 1.11
CA ARG A 60 -2.63 -2.66 2.33
C ARG A 60 -2.47 -1.67 3.47
N LEU A 61 -3.58 -1.34 4.12
CA LEU A 61 -3.67 -0.51 5.31
C LEU A 61 -4.05 -1.42 6.48
N ASP A 62 -3.08 -1.71 7.35
CA ASP A 62 -3.27 -2.57 8.52
C ASP A 62 -3.45 -1.72 9.79
N ASN A 63 -4.10 -2.28 10.81
CA ASN A 63 -4.26 -1.66 12.15
C ASN A 63 -4.99 -0.31 12.13
N ILE A 64 -6.05 -0.21 11.31
CA ILE A 64 -6.97 0.93 11.33
C ILE A 64 -7.55 1.11 12.75
N ASP A 65 -7.57 2.36 13.21
CA ASP A 65 -7.99 2.73 14.56
C ASP A 65 -9.47 2.37 14.80
N ASP A 66 -9.78 1.91 16.02
CA ASP A 66 -11.12 1.43 16.36
C ASP A 66 -12.19 2.54 16.26
N GLU A 67 -11.83 3.81 16.46
CA GLU A 67 -12.73 4.96 16.31
C GLU A 67 -13.06 5.28 14.84
N THR A 68 -12.18 4.90 13.90
CA THR A 68 -12.37 5.19 12.47
C THR A 68 -13.26 4.18 11.75
N LYS A 69 -13.59 3.04 12.37
CA LYS A 69 -14.36 1.97 11.73
C LYS A 69 -15.76 2.39 11.30
N GLY A 70 -16.47 3.10 12.18
CA GLY A 70 -17.83 3.58 11.89
C GLY A 70 -17.83 4.55 10.72
N PRO A 71 -17.08 5.67 10.81
CA PRO A 71 -16.95 6.61 9.71
C PRO A 71 -16.52 5.95 8.39
N LEU A 72 -15.54 5.05 8.42
CA LEU A 72 -15.04 4.40 7.20
C LEU A 72 -16.05 3.42 6.59
N ALA A 73 -16.80 2.68 7.41
CA ALA A 73 -17.83 1.75 6.93
C ALA A 73 -19.05 2.48 6.33
N GLU A 74 -19.35 3.69 6.82
CA GLU A 74 -20.48 4.52 6.34
C GLU A 74 -20.11 5.38 5.12
N ALA A 75 -18.82 5.61 4.88
CA ALA A 75 -18.37 6.42 3.76
C ALA A 75 -18.65 5.75 2.41
N GLU A 76 -19.30 6.46 1.49
CA GLU A 76 -19.43 6.01 0.09
C GLU A 76 -18.10 6.16 -0.67
N PHE A 77 -17.34 7.21 -0.37
CA PHE A 77 -16.05 7.52 -0.96
C PHE A 77 -15.11 8.10 0.09
N VAL A 78 -13.80 7.88 -0.11
CA VAL A 78 -12.73 8.57 0.61
C VAL A 78 -11.82 9.30 -0.37
N MET A 79 -11.16 10.36 0.10
CA MET A 79 -10.09 11.01 -0.66
C MET A 79 -8.76 10.34 -0.36
N ILE A 80 -8.12 9.72 -1.34
CA ILE A 80 -6.71 9.29 -1.20
C ILE A 80 -5.81 10.47 -1.52
N VAL A 81 -4.86 10.74 -0.62
CA VAL A 81 -3.83 11.77 -0.77
C VAL A 81 -2.47 11.08 -0.78
N GLU A 82 -1.84 11.03 -1.96
CA GLU A 82 -0.50 10.47 -2.15
C GLU A 82 0.55 11.57 -1.87
N LEU A 83 1.46 11.30 -0.93
CA LEU A 83 2.49 12.23 -0.49
C LEU A 83 3.88 11.82 -0.98
N GLN A 84 4.62 12.78 -1.53
CA GLN A 84 6.07 12.68 -1.73
C GLN A 84 6.77 13.50 -0.62
N GLY A 85 7.09 12.83 0.49
CA GLY A 85 7.58 13.51 1.68
C GLY A 85 6.49 14.42 2.28
N LYS A 86 6.65 15.75 2.20
CA LYS A 86 5.66 16.73 2.67
C LYS A 86 4.79 17.32 1.56
N MET A 87 5.06 16.96 0.31
CA MET A 87 4.36 17.51 -0.85
C MET A 87 3.22 16.57 -1.25
N VAL A 88 2.08 17.15 -1.60
CA VAL A 88 0.98 16.41 -2.20
C VAL A 88 1.33 16.13 -3.67
N GLU A 89 1.48 14.86 -4.01
CA GLU A 89 1.73 14.41 -5.38
C GLU A 89 0.39 14.25 -6.12
N ARG A 90 -0.58 13.58 -5.49
CA ARG A 90 -1.90 13.30 -6.08
C ARG A 90 -3.01 13.29 -5.04
N VAL A 91 -4.21 13.67 -5.48
CA VAL A 91 -5.46 13.58 -4.69
C VAL A 91 -6.55 13.02 -5.60
N TYR A 92 -7.26 11.99 -5.15
CA TYR A 92 -8.36 11.38 -5.91
C TYR A 92 -9.39 10.72 -5.01
N ALA A 93 -10.66 10.75 -5.44
CA ALA A 93 -11.74 10.08 -4.75
C ALA A 93 -11.74 8.58 -5.06
N VAL A 94 -11.98 7.75 -4.05
CA VAL A 94 -11.98 6.29 -4.14
C VAL A 94 -13.25 5.75 -3.48
N PRO A 95 -14.08 4.95 -4.19
CA PRO A 95 -15.23 4.31 -3.58
C PRO A 95 -14.80 3.31 -2.51
N VAL A 96 -15.58 3.23 -1.44
CA VAL A 96 -15.40 2.24 -0.39
C VAL A 96 -16.29 1.03 -0.69
N ASP A 97 -15.71 -0.16 -0.63
CA ASP A 97 -16.42 -1.43 -0.74
C ASP A 97 -16.27 -2.22 0.57
N ASN A 98 -17.37 -2.41 1.28
CA ASN A 98 -17.35 -3.16 2.54
C ASN A 98 -17.40 -4.66 2.25
N VAL A 99 -16.39 -5.39 2.74
CA VAL A 99 -16.24 -6.84 2.53
C VAL A 99 -16.18 -7.57 3.87
N GLU A 100 -16.61 -8.83 3.90
CA GLU A 100 -16.51 -9.65 5.13
C GLU A 100 -15.05 -9.96 5.51
N GLU A 101 -14.23 -10.18 4.47
CA GLU A 101 -12.81 -10.51 4.55
C GLU A 101 -12.07 -9.99 3.32
N ILE A 102 -10.90 -9.39 3.54
CA ILE A 102 -10.00 -8.96 2.46
C ILE A 102 -9.20 -10.15 1.96
N VAL A 103 -9.31 -10.43 0.66
CA VAL A 103 -8.52 -11.48 0.00
C VAL A 103 -7.34 -10.85 -0.74
N PHE A 104 -6.14 -11.06 -0.23
CA PHE A 104 -4.91 -10.60 -0.88
C PHE A 104 -4.55 -11.48 -2.08
N LYS A 105 -5.12 -11.14 -3.24
CA LYS A 105 -4.76 -11.76 -4.53
C LYS A 105 -3.56 -11.04 -5.12
N GLY A 106 -2.36 -11.60 -4.97
CA GLY A 106 -1.16 -11.00 -5.54
C GLY A 106 0.13 -11.41 -4.86
N ARG A 107 1.25 -10.98 -5.42
CA ARG A 107 2.55 -11.14 -4.77
C ARG A 107 2.69 -10.06 -3.71
N GLN A 108 2.67 -10.47 -2.45
CA GLN A 108 2.97 -9.56 -1.36
C GLN A 108 4.46 -9.21 -1.39
N THR A 109 4.77 -7.93 -1.23
CA THR A 109 6.15 -7.43 -1.18
C THR A 109 6.31 -6.42 -0.06
N ARG A 110 7.55 -6.30 0.40
CA ARG A 110 8.02 -5.30 1.36
C ARG A 110 9.08 -4.41 0.72
N ALA A 111 9.03 -4.28 -0.61
CA ALA A 111 10.02 -3.50 -1.35
C ALA A 111 10.12 -2.07 -0.82
N ASP A 112 8.99 -1.48 -0.45
CA ASP A 112 8.91 -0.15 0.17
C ASP A 112 9.68 -0.08 1.50
N GLU A 113 9.61 -1.13 2.33
CA GLU A 113 10.37 -1.22 3.60
C GLU A 113 11.89 -1.20 3.36
N LEU A 114 12.35 -1.67 2.19
CA LEU A 114 13.78 -1.69 1.84
C LEU A 114 14.32 -0.32 1.44
N ILE A 115 13.47 0.62 1.04
CA ILE A 115 13.90 1.98 0.63
C ILE A 115 14.56 2.70 1.80
N LEU A 116 14.18 2.37 3.05
CA LEU A 116 14.75 2.94 4.26
C LEU A 116 16.10 2.33 4.66
N ALA A 117 16.50 1.21 4.06
CA ALA A 117 17.75 0.53 4.39
C ALA A 117 18.95 1.37 3.94
N LYS A 118 19.92 1.57 4.84
CA LYS A 118 21.10 2.42 4.58
C LYS A 118 22.38 1.62 4.30
N SER A 119 22.32 0.31 4.51
CA SER A 119 23.44 -0.61 4.32
C SER A 119 22.98 -1.94 3.72
N LYS A 120 23.93 -2.72 3.21
CA LYS A 120 23.67 -4.08 2.72
C LYS A 120 23.14 -4.97 3.85
N GLU A 121 23.69 -4.82 5.05
CA GLU A 121 23.29 -5.55 6.25
C GLU A 121 21.84 -5.22 6.64
N ASP A 122 21.44 -3.95 6.56
CA ASP A 122 20.05 -3.53 6.80
C ASP A 122 19.10 -4.16 5.77
N VAL A 123 19.49 -4.19 4.49
CA VAL A 123 18.68 -4.83 3.43
C VAL A 123 18.54 -6.32 3.71
N ILE A 124 19.63 -7.04 4.00
CA ILE A 124 19.59 -8.48 4.30
C ILE A 124 18.65 -8.78 5.47
N LYS A 125 18.73 -7.96 6.52
CA LYS A 125 17.90 -8.10 7.72
C LYS A 125 16.43 -7.79 7.44
N SER A 126 16.12 -6.64 6.85
CA SER A 126 14.75 -6.21 6.56
C SER A 126 14.07 -7.07 5.50
N PHE A 127 14.83 -7.56 4.51
CA PHE A 127 14.33 -8.51 3.51
C PHE A 127 14.04 -9.90 4.09
N GLY A 128 14.62 -10.23 5.25
CA GLY A 128 14.52 -11.56 5.85
C GLY A 128 15.23 -12.63 5.02
N ALA A 129 16.40 -12.31 4.45
CA ALA A 129 17.10 -13.23 3.55
C ALA A 129 17.49 -14.53 4.27
N ILE A 130 16.97 -15.66 3.77
CA ILE A 130 17.31 -17.01 4.28
C ILE A 130 18.49 -17.60 3.51
N HIS A 131 18.63 -17.22 2.24
CA HIS A 131 19.68 -17.69 1.34
C HIS A 131 20.35 -16.52 0.63
N SER A 132 21.65 -16.69 0.37
CA SER A 132 22.47 -15.77 -0.39
C SER A 132 23.31 -16.57 -1.37
N TRP A 133 23.24 -16.21 -2.64
CA TRP A 133 24.05 -16.82 -3.70
C TRP A 133 24.92 -15.71 -4.31
N THR A 134 26.20 -16.01 -4.51
CA THR A 134 27.17 -15.13 -5.16
C THR A 134 27.55 -15.70 -6.53
N GLY A 135 27.60 -14.85 -7.55
CA GLY A 135 28.01 -15.20 -8.91
C GLY A 135 28.93 -14.14 -9.51
N GLY A 136 29.81 -14.56 -10.42
CA GLY A 136 30.88 -13.74 -11.01
C GLY A 136 32.26 -14.20 -10.53
N SER A 137 33.16 -14.63 -11.44
CA SER A 137 34.53 -14.95 -11.06
C SER A 137 35.31 -13.65 -10.82
N SER A 138 36.01 -13.57 -9.69
CA SER A 138 37.07 -12.59 -9.48
C SER A 138 38.37 -13.07 -10.14
N GLU A 139 38.32 -13.51 -11.39
CA GLU A 139 39.53 -13.64 -12.19
C GLU A 139 39.86 -12.25 -12.72
N ALA A 140 40.54 -11.47 -11.88
CA ALA A 140 41.37 -10.39 -12.37
C ALA A 140 42.40 -11.01 -13.34
N LYS A 141 42.31 -10.64 -14.62
CA LYS A 141 43.43 -10.80 -15.55
C LYS A 141 44.53 -9.81 -15.21
#